data_AF-A0A1V3XHC0-F1
#
_entry.id   AF-A0A1V3XHC0-F1
#
_cell.length_a   1.000
_cell.length_b   1.000
_cell.length_c   1.000
_cell.angle_alpha   90.00
_cell.angle_beta   90.00
_cell.angle_gamma   90.00
#
_symmetry.space_group_name_H-M   'P 1'
#
loop_
_entity.id
_entity.type
_entity.pdbx_description
1 polymer ?
#
loop_
_entity_poly.entity_id
_entity_poly.type
_entity_poly.pdbx_seq_one_letter_code
_entity_poly.pdbx_strand_id
1 'polypeptide(L)'
;MTTTERADAGTQRREIAVTIVDTDVHPLPVSVDVLKSYAPAEWVAKIWPTGNAVTPVPHFYDTPDSYKTMSLRLDAVPPGGGFAGSDPDFAAKQLLVDAGVSIASLEPMCDAQLPQAEQVLKSTYNDWLADVWLDKHNAHGRWRGSISVSAQTPELAGREIERWAGHPYMCQILMTPQTRGIPFGSPHFDPLYEAAARNGLPVATHLMGQTPFELIPLYPVGNPAHWHDFFASWPLLYVSHLMSLVFDGAFDRHPNLRVVFIEGGFTWAMPVMSRMDQMWQARRGDLPHVRRSPSEYVREHVRFTTQPLEEVDTVKFRQYLDMMDLGDNLMFSTDYPHWSYDSPAYAFNRFPPTSGSGSCAATRPRSTGCPRPSKHCPENGSALPMALSRKASHHDSDESRTAARPQPYRPGAARYRRRAEDRRIQRRDVERGATACRPGRRRAGRGGRHGCCRGEHRIAIHCRS
;
A
#
# COMPACT_ATOMS: atom_id res chain seq x y z
N MET A 1 -42.83 19.74 46.21
CA MET A 1 -41.52 19.84 45.51
C MET A 1 -41.54 18.82 44.39
N THR A 2 -41.47 19.33 43.17
CA THR A 2 -41.71 18.61 41.93
C THR A 2 -40.48 17.81 41.55
N THR A 3 -40.65 16.52 41.34
CA THR A 3 -39.66 15.59 40.82
C THR A 3 -39.79 15.57 39.29
N THR A 4 -38.75 16.02 38.59
CA THR A 4 -38.55 15.90 37.13
C THR A 4 -37.04 16.16 36.89
N GLU A 5 -36.30 15.44 36.05
CA GLU A 5 -36.63 14.43 35.04
C GLU A 5 -35.35 13.64 34.71
N ARG A 6 -35.51 12.35 34.35
CA ARG A 6 -34.46 11.56 33.70
C ARG A 6 -34.18 12.14 32.31
N ALA A 7 -32.92 12.43 32.00
CA ALA A 7 -32.47 12.58 30.63
C ALA A 7 -31.80 11.28 30.16
N ASP A 8 -32.59 10.25 29.88
CA ASP A 8 -32.16 9.22 28.93
C ASP A 8 -32.35 9.81 27.52
N ALA A 9 -31.37 10.59 27.07
CA ALA A 9 -31.29 11.01 25.68
C ALA A 9 -30.81 9.82 24.84
N GLY A 10 -31.74 8.92 24.53
CA GLY A 10 -31.55 7.87 23.54
C GLY A 10 -31.13 8.52 22.22
N THR A 11 -29.83 8.45 21.91
CA THR A 11 -29.31 8.86 20.61
C THR A 11 -29.84 7.85 19.61
N GLN A 12 -30.87 8.21 18.83
CA GLN A 12 -31.30 7.38 17.72
C GLN A 12 -30.11 7.25 16.76
N ARG A 13 -29.46 6.09 16.76
CA ARG A 13 -28.45 5.74 15.75
C ARG A 13 -29.16 5.70 14.40
N ARG A 14 -29.07 6.79 13.65
CA ARG A 14 -29.55 6.84 12.27
C ARG A 14 -28.62 5.95 11.45
N GLU A 15 -29.14 4.83 10.96
CA GLU A 15 -28.40 4.00 10.00
C GLU A 15 -28.24 4.80 8.70
N ILE A 16 -26.98 5.16 8.39
CA ILE A 16 -26.62 5.83 7.13
C ILE A 16 -26.15 4.74 6.17
N ALA A 17 -26.67 4.74 4.94
CA ALA A 17 -26.23 3.82 3.92
C ALA A 17 -24.74 4.03 3.61
N VAL A 18 -23.95 2.96 3.68
CA VAL A 18 -22.56 2.97 3.24
C VAL A 18 -22.54 2.92 1.72
N THR A 19 -22.01 3.96 1.08
CA THR A 19 -21.92 4.08 -0.38
C THR A 19 -20.50 3.93 -0.90
N ILE A 20 -19.53 4.52 -0.20
CA ILE A 20 -18.11 4.53 -0.60
C ILE A 20 -17.29 4.13 0.61
N VAL A 21 -16.53 3.05 0.50
CA VAL A 21 -15.46 2.75 1.46
C VAL A 21 -14.13 3.05 0.79
N ASP A 22 -13.36 3.93 1.41
CA ASP A 22 -11.97 4.18 1.09
C ASP A 22 -11.10 3.20 1.86
N THR A 23 -10.28 2.45 1.14
CA THR A 23 -9.50 1.34 1.70
C THR A 23 -8.03 1.68 1.92
N ASP A 24 -7.63 2.94 1.73
CA ASP A 24 -6.24 3.39 1.87
C ASP A 24 -6.17 4.87 2.24
N VAL A 25 -5.92 5.15 3.52
CA VAL A 25 -5.83 6.50 4.09
C VAL A 25 -4.73 6.53 5.14
N HIS A 26 -3.84 7.52 5.06
CA HIS A 26 -2.61 7.60 5.86
C HIS A 26 -2.71 8.60 7.01
N PRO A 27 -2.99 8.14 8.25
CA PRO A 27 -2.90 8.99 9.43
C PRO A 27 -1.43 9.21 9.83
N LEU A 28 -1.10 10.43 10.24
CA LEU A 28 0.21 10.78 10.81
C LEU A 28 0.06 11.32 12.24
N PRO A 29 1.02 11.07 13.15
CA PRO A 29 1.03 11.76 14.43
C PRO A 29 1.33 13.25 14.23
N VAL A 30 0.66 14.11 14.99
CA VAL A 30 0.88 15.58 14.95
C VAL A 30 2.32 15.98 15.30
N SER A 31 3.02 15.16 16.09
CA SER A 31 4.42 15.33 16.40
C SER A 31 5.07 14.01 16.82
N VAL A 32 6.40 13.98 16.77
CA VAL A 32 7.23 12.88 17.32
C VAL A 32 6.91 12.65 18.80
N ASP A 33 6.74 13.72 19.58
CA ASP A 33 6.60 13.62 21.03
C ASP A 33 5.27 12.99 21.44
N VAL A 34 4.21 13.21 20.66
CA VAL A 34 2.95 12.48 20.83
C VAL A 34 3.19 10.99 20.64
N LEU A 35 3.85 10.57 19.56
CA LEU A 35 4.11 9.15 19.32
C LEU A 35 5.02 8.53 20.40
N LYS A 36 6.08 9.23 20.82
CA LYS A 36 6.96 8.81 21.91
C LYS A 36 6.21 8.57 23.21
N SER A 37 5.11 9.29 23.47
CA SER A 37 4.33 9.12 24.70
C SER A 37 3.62 7.75 24.81
N TYR A 38 3.44 7.05 23.69
CA TYR A 38 2.91 5.67 23.66
C TYR A 38 4.01 4.61 23.68
N ALA A 39 5.26 4.98 23.40
CA ALA A 39 6.36 4.04 23.31
C ALA A 39 6.86 3.64 24.71
N PRO A 40 7.30 2.39 24.91
CA PRO A 40 7.97 1.99 26.14
C PRO A 40 9.25 2.81 26.36
N ALA A 41 9.48 3.27 27.59
CA ALA A 41 10.54 4.22 27.92
C ALA A 41 11.95 3.76 27.50
N GLU A 42 12.23 2.45 27.61
CA GLU A 42 13.51 1.84 27.23
C GLU A 42 13.75 1.78 25.71
N TRP A 43 12.72 2.03 24.90
CA TRP A 43 12.77 2.03 23.45
C TRP A 43 12.80 3.44 22.84
N VAL A 44 12.32 4.47 23.56
CA VAL A 44 12.26 5.86 23.06
C VAL A 44 13.62 6.33 22.49
N ALA A 45 14.69 6.17 23.26
CA ALA A 45 16.03 6.61 22.83
C ALA A 45 16.64 5.72 21.72
N LYS A 46 16.16 4.47 21.58
CA LYS A 46 16.64 3.53 20.55
C LYS A 46 15.98 3.76 19.20
N ILE A 47 14.69 4.10 19.22
CA ILE A 47 13.89 4.31 18.00
C ILE A 47 14.05 5.74 17.48
N TRP A 48 14.07 6.73 18.38
CA TRP A 48 14.21 8.15 18.02
C TRP A 48 15.50 8.79 18.58
N PRO A 49 16.70 8.40 18.11
CA PRO A 49 17.92 9.09 18.45
C PRO A 49 17.92 10.52 17.87
N THR A 50 18.47 11.47 18.65
CA THR A 50 18.58 12.94 18.42
C THR A 50 18.20 13.45 17.02
N GLY A 51 17.00 14.03 16.89
CA GLY A 51 16.50 14.71 15.69
C GLY A 51 14.98 14.95 15.73
N ASN A 52 14.47 15.81 14.84
CA ASN A 52 13.04 16.15 14.72
C ASN A 52 12.28 15.24 13.73
N ALA A 53 12.83 14.07 13.37
CA ALA A 53 12.23 13.19 12.37
C ALA A 53 11.01 12.45 12.94
N VAL A 54 9.84 12.68 12.34
CA VAL A 54 8.54 12.06 12.71
C VAL A 54 8.51 10.56 12.43
N THR A 55 9.30 10.13 11.45
CA THR A 55 9.59 8.74 11.13
C THR A 55 11.10 8.49 11.30
N PRO A 56 11.52 7.34 11.87
CA PRO A 56 12.93 7.04 12.08
C PRO A 56 13.69 6.71 10.78
N VAL A 57 13.02 6.62 9.63
CA VAL A 57 13.65 6.26 8.36
C VAL A 57 13.68 7.45 7.40
N PRO A 58 14.85 7.81 6.84
CA PRO A 58 14.94 8.86 5.82
C PRO A 58 14.18 8.48 4.55
N HIS A 59 13.58 9.50 3.91
CA HIS A 59 12.76 9.33 2.72
C HIS A 59 13.48 8.65 1.56
N PHE A 60 13.05 7.42 1.25
CA PHE A 60 13.29 6.71 -0.01
C PHE A 60 12.20 7.01 -1.05
N TYR A 61 11.31 7.96 -0.76
CA TYR A 61 10.19 8.33 -1.62
C TYR A 61 10.50 9.69 -2.25
N ASP A 62 10.85 9.72 -3.54
CA ASP A 62 11.12 10.95 -4.30
C ASP A 62 10.19 11.08 -5.52
N THR A 63 8.90 11.31 -5.27
CA THR A 63 7.96 11.73 -6.31
C THR A 63 8.42 13.05 -6.93
N PRO A 64 7.94 13.43 -8.14
CA PRO A 64 8.38 14.66 -8.80
C PRO A 64 8.27 15.95 -7.98
N ASP A 65 7.47 15.95 -6.91
CA ASP A 65 7.27 17.04 -5.96
C ASP A 65 7.75 16.76 -4.53
N SER A 66 8.34 15.59 -4.23
CA SER A 66 8.71 15.17 -2.87
C SER A 66 9.57 16.21 -2.14
N TYR A 67 10.52 16.83 -2.85
CA TYR A 67 11.43 17.84 -2.32
C TYR A 67 10.72 19.15 -1.94
N LYS A 68 9.47 19.34 -2.35
CA LYS A 68 8.64 20.51 -2.05
C LYS A 68 7.56 20.20 -1.02
N THR A 69 6.92 19.04 -1.12
CA THR A 69 5.66 18.74 -0.42
C THR A 69 5.74 17.49 0.44
N MET A 70 6.89 16.81 0.47
CA MET A 70 7.04 15.45 1.00
C MET A 70 6.05 14.48 0.37
N SER A 71 5.67 14.78 -0.89
CA SER A 71 4.71 14.00 -1.67
C SER A 71 3.30 13.98 -1.10
N LEU A 72 2.96 15.01 -0.33
CA LEU A 72 1.63 15.22 0.25
C LEU A 72 0.89 16.31 -0.52
N ARG A 73 -0.44 16.21 -0.52
CA ARG A 73 -1.33 17.26 -1.01
C ARG A 73 -1.13 18.55 -0.23
N LEU A 74 -0.91 19.65 -0.96
CA LEU A 74 -0.76 20.98 -0.38
C LEU A 74 -2.03 21.48 0.33
N ASP A 75 -3.20 21.06 -0.14
CA ASP A 75 -4.51 21.44 0.43
C ASP A 75 -4.91 20.55 1.61
N ALA A 76 -4.12 19.52 1.94
CA ALA A 76 -4.37 18.61 3.06
C ALA A 76 -3.62 19.01 4.35
N VAL A 77 -2.83 20.08 4.33
CA VAL A 77 -2.20 20.64 5.53
C VAL A 77 -3.29 21.23 6.45
N PRO A 78 -3.38 20.82 7.73
CA PRO A 78 -4.41 21.33 8.62
C PRO A 78 -4.30 22.85 8.84
N PRO A 79 -5.42 23.59 8.94
CA PRO A 79 -5.40 25.03 9.21
C PRO A 79 -4.71 25.41 10.52
N GLY A 80 -4.71 24.50 11.51
CA GLY A 80 -4.03 24.67 12.79
C GLY A 80 -2.52 24.40 12.77
N GLY A 81 -1.95 24.05 11.61
CA GLY A 81 -0.57 23.59 11.46
C GLY A 81 -0.42 22.07 11.63
N GLY A 82 0.80 21.56 11.46
CA GLY A 82 1.09 20.12 11.44
C GLY A 82 1.26 19.56 10.02
N PHE A 83 1.29 18.23 9.92
CA PHE A 83 1.45 17.51 8.65
C PHE A 83 0.09 17.18 8.05
N ALA A 84 0.02 17.02 6.72
CA ALA A 84 -1.19 16.49 6.10
C ALA A 84 -1.50 15.09 6.66
N GLY A 85 -2.77 14.82 6.96
CA GLY A 85 -3.16 13.56 7.61
C GLY A 85 -2.89 13.49 9.10
N SER A 86 -2.46 14.59 9.76
CA SER A 86 -2.22 14.59 11.21
C SER A 86 -3.39 15.06 12.08
N ASP A 87 -4.39 15.70 11.47
CA ASP A 87 -5.60 16.18 12.14
C ASP A 87 -6.81 15.31 11.73
N PRO A 88 -7.36 14.48 12.64
CA PRO A 88 -8.49 13.61 12.33
C PRO A 88 -9.75 14.37 11.91
N ASP A 89 -10.00 15.55 12.47
CA ASP A 89 -11.22 16.32 12.22
C ASP A 89 -11.12 17.02 10.86
N PHE A 90 -9.93 17.52 10.51
CA PHE A 90 -9.68 18.07 9.18
C PHE A 90 -9.72 17.00 8.09
N ALA A 91 -9.12 15.82 8.34
CA ALA A 91 -9.23 14.67 7.45
C ALA A 91 -10.70 14.21 7.29
N ALA A 92 -11.48 14.19 8.38
CA ALA A 92 -12.90 13.88 8.34
C ALA A 92 -13.67 14.87 7.45
N LYS A 93 -13.38 16.17 7.56
CA LYS A 93 -13.98 17.17 6.70
C LYS A 93 -13.68 16.88 5.23
N GLN A 94 -12.41 16.67 4.87
CA GLN A 94 -12.02 16.50 3.47
C GLN A 94 -12.52 15.18 2.86
N LEU A 95 -12.35 14.06 3.57
CA LEU A 95 -12.71 12.74 3.05
C LEU A 95 -14.20 12.43 3.27
N LEU A 96 -14.65 12.53 4.51
CA LEU A 96 -15.95 12.00 4.90
C LEU A 96 -17.11 12.95 4.57
N VAL A 97 -16.85 14.26 4.50
CA VAL A 97 -17.86 15.28 4.19
C VAL A 97 -17.72 15.77 2.76
N ASP A 98 -16.57 16.37 2.41
CA ASP A 98 -16.41 17.02 1.10
C ASP A 98 -16.32 15.99 -0.04
N ALA A 99 -15.58 14.90 0.13
CA ALA A 99 -15.45 13.84 -0.87
C ALA A 99 -16.54 12.75 -0.78
N GLY A 100 -17.34 12.74 0.29
CA GLY A 100 -18.48 11.82 0.46
C GLY A 100 -18.12 10.37 0.81
N VAL A 101 -16.90 10.10 1.27
CA VAL A 101 -16.46 8.75 1.69
C VAL A 101 -17.24 8.31 2.92
N SER A 102 -17.95 7.18 2.88
CA SER A 102 -18.76 6.68 4.00
C SER A 102 -17.93 6.10 5.14
N ILE A 103 -16.93 5.28 4.81
CA ILE A 103 -16.00 4.64 5.75
C ILE A 103 -14.59 4.76 5.17
N ALA A 104 -13.59 5.00 6.01
CA ALA A 104 -12.20 5.07 5.59
C ALA A 104 -11.32 4.18 6.47
N SER A 105 -10.46 3.41 5.82
CA SER A 105 -9.50 2.49 6.46
C SER A 105 -8.17 3.20 6.61
N LEU A 106 -7.72 3.33 7.85
CA LEU A 106 -6.55 4.07 8.27
C LEU A 106 -5.33 3.14 8.35
N GLU A 107 -4.22 3.58 7.77
CA GLU A 107 -2.99 2.81 7.60
C GLU A 107 -1.79 3.53 8.25
N PRO A 108 -1.48 3.26 9.53
CA PRO A 108 -0.36 3.89 10.21
C PRO A 108 0.98 3.35 9.69
N MET A 109 1.49 4.00 8.63
CA MET A 109 2.75 3.68 7.98
C MET A 109 3.97 4.02 8.87
N CYS A 110 4.77 3.00 9.19
CA CYS A 110 6.03 3.14 9.94
C CYS A 110 6.90 1.90 9.78
N ASP A 111 8.23 2.00 9.72
CA ASP A 111 9.15 0.84 9.70
C ASP A 111 10.40 1.13 10.52
N ALA A 112 11.13 0.08 10.90
CA ALA A 112 12.45 0.21 11.50
C ALA A 112 13.40 -0.90 11.04
N GLN A 113 14.69 -0.59 11.00
CA GLN A 113 15.73 -1.53 10.55
C GLN A 113 15.85 -2.79 11.43
N LEU A 114 15.79 -2.62 12.76
CA LEU A 114 15.94 -3.72 13.71
C LEU A 114 14.58 -4.41 13.96
N PRO A 115 14.47 -5.74 13.85
CA PRO A 115 13.19 -6.45 13.97
C PRO A 115 12.44 -6.14 15.28
N GLN A 116 13.14 -6.09 16.41
CA GLN A 116 12.53 -5.78 17.70
C GLN A 116 12.09 -4.31 17.81
N ALA A 117 12.85 -3.39 17.20
CA ALA A 117 12.48 -1.98 17.16
C ALA A 117 11.26 -1.77 16.27
N GLU A 118 11.18 -2.47 15.13
CA GLU A 118 10.02 -2.40 14.24
C GLU A 118 8.77 -2.93 14.93
N GLN A 119 8.85 -4.10 15.58
CA GLN A 119 7.72 -4.62 16.34
C GLN A 119 7.21 -3.62 17.40
N VAL A 120 8.12 -3.01 18.17
CA VAL A 120 7.75 -2.02 19.19
C VAL A 120 7.15 -0.77 18.55
N LEU A 121 7.73 -0.28 17.45
CA LEU A 121 7.22 0.87 16.71
C LEU A 121 5.80 0.62 16.18
N LYS A 122 5.58 -0.50 15.50
CA LYS A 122 4.27 -0.90 14.95
C LYS A 122 3.23 -1.01 16.06
N SER A 123 3.57 -1.64 17.18
CA SER A 123 2.68 -1.76 18.35
C SER A 123 2.36 -0.39 18.97
N THR A 124 3.36 0.49 19.07
CA THR A 124 3.19 1.89 19.53
C THR A 124 2.22 2.65 18.62
N TYR A 125 2.34 2.49 17.31
CA TYR A 125 1.41 3.09 16.35
C TYR A 125 0.00 2.54 16.47
N ASN A 126 -0.18 1.26 16.77
CA ASN A 126 -1.50 0.68 16.99
C ASN A 126 -2.17 1.30 18.23
N ASP A 127 -1.44 1.48 19.33
CA ASP A 127 -1.95 2.12 20.54
C ASP A 127 -2.34 3.59 20.26
N TRP A 128 -1.48 4.33 19.58
CA TRP A 128 -1.74 5.71 19.15
C TRP A 128 -2.97 5.82 18.23
N LEU A 129 -3.06 4.94 17.22
CA LEU A 129 -4.17 4.93 16.28
C LEU A 129 -5.49 4.64 17.01
N ALA A 130 -5.49 3.66 17.91
CA ALA A 130 -6.66 3.31 18.69
C ALA A 130 -7.15 4.47 19.57
N ASP A 131 -6.25 5.09 20.34
CA ASP A 131 -6.61 6.19 21.25
C ASP A 131 -7.04 7.45 20.48
N VAL A 132 -6.22 7.91 19.53
CA VAL A 132 -6.47 9.19 18.85
C VAL A 132 -7.57 9.05 17.81
N TRP A 133 -7.41 8.13 16.86
CA TRP A 133 -8.27 8.09 15.67
C TRP A 133 -9.52 7.24 15.86
N LEU A 134 -9.45 6.15 16.62
CA LEU A 134 -10.55 5.19 16.73
C LEU A 134 -11.41 5.38 17.98
N ASP A 135 -10.92 6.12 18.98
CA ASP A 135 -11.66 6.50 20.18
C ASP A 135 -11.97 8.00 20.18
N LYS A 136 -11.00 8.86 20.55
CA LYS A 136 -11.20 10.32 20.75
C LYS A 136 -11.84 11.02 19.56
N HIS A 137 -11.44 10.66 18.33
CA HIS A 137 -11.92 11.28 17.09
C HIS A 137 -12.80 10.37 16.23
N ASN A 138 -13.51 9.40 16.82
CA ASN A 138 -14.39 8.49 16.07
C ASN A 138 -15.83 8.43 16.59
N ALA A 139 -16.33 9.49 17.22
CA ALA A 139 -17.74 9.55 17.66
C ALA A 139 -18.74 9.29 16.52
N HIS A 140 -18.36 9.63 15.27
CA HIS A 140 -19.13 9.32 14.07
C HIS A 140 -19.04 7.85 13.61
N GLY A 141 -18.07 7.07 14.09
CA GLY A 141 -17.94 5.63 13.85
C GLY A 141 -17.56 5.25 12.41
N ARG A 142 -16.86 6.13 11.69
CA ARG A 142 -16.57 5.99 10.24
C ARG A 142 -15.10 5.69 9.95
N TRP A 143 -14.22 5.84 10.93
CA TRP A 143 -12.85 5.37 10.82
C TRP A 143 -12.76 3.87 11.12
N ARG A 144 -11.92 3.18 10.36
CA ARG A 144 -11.45 1.83 10.66
C ARG A 144 -9.94 1.86 10.68
N GLY A 145 -9.30 1.13 11.58
CA GLY A 145 -7.85 1.05 11.68
C GLY A 145 -7.30 -0.25 11.13
N SER A 146 -6.06 -0.20 10.67
CA SER A 146 -5.27 -1.36 10.31
C SER A 146 -4.29 -1.68 11.43
N ILE A 147 -4.22 -2.97 11.81
CA ILE A 147 -3.29 -3.47 12.82
C ILE A 147 -1.91 -3.57 12.16
N SER A 148 -1.05 -2.61 12.43
CA SER A 148 0.32 -2.56 11.93
C SER A 148 1.15 -3.66 12.57
N VAL A 149 1.82 -4.48 11.77
CA VAL A 149 2.65 -5.59 12.23
C VAL A 149 4.00 -5.64 11.54
N SER A 150 4.99 -6.25 12.21
CA SER A 150 6.31 -6.49 11.66
C SER A 150 6.36 -7.78 10.85
N ALA A 151 6.63 -7.67 9.55
CA ALA A 151 6.90 -8.84 8.71
C ALA A 151 8.23 -9.53 9.11
N GLN A 152 9.14 -8.81 9.78
CA GLN A 152 10.43 -9.33 10.24
C GLN A 152 10.28 -10.28 11.44
N THR A 153 9.15 -10.26 12.15
CA THR A 153 8.90 -11.09 13.34
C THR A 153 7.48 -11.70 13.34
N PRO A 154 7.18 -12.66 12.44
CA PRO A 154 5.83 -13.19 12.25
C PRO A 154 5.16 -13.75 13.50
N GLU A 155 5.92 -14.31 14.45
CA GLU A 155 5.37 -14.80 15.72
C GLU A 155 4.94 -13.67 16.65
N LEU A 156 5.66 -12.54 16.65
CA LEU A 156 5.29 -11.32 17.38
C LEU A 156 4.12 -10.62 16.69
N ALA A 157 4.12 -10.58 15.36
CA ALA A 157 3.00 -10.11 14.56
C ALA A 157 1.70 -10.87 14.88
N GLY A 158 1.76 -12.21 14.94
CA GLY A 158 0.63 -13.05 15.33
C GLY A 158 0.06 -12.67 16.71
N ARG A 159 0.92 -12.37 17.69
CA ARG A 159 0.47 -11.93 19.03
C ARG A 159 -0.17 -10.54 19.00
N GLU A 160 0.37 -9.62 18.20
CA GLU A 160 -0.20 -8.28 18.05
C GLU A 160 -1.58 -8.32 17.37
N ILE A 161 -1.77 -9.22 16.40
CA ILE A 161 -3.08 -9.48 15.78
C ILE A 161 -4.09 -9.93 16.84
N GLU A 162 -3.73 -10.91 17.66
CA GLU A 162 -4.62 -11.41 18.71
C GLU A 162 -4.95 -10.33 19.76
N ARG A 163 -4.01 -9.42 20.05
CA ARG A 163 -4.25 -8.29 20.96
C ARG A 163 -5.38 -7.38 20.47
N TRP A 164 -5.48 -7.18 19.16
CA TRP A 164 -6.40 -6.22 18.55
C TRP A 164 -7.62 -6.83 17.85
N ALA A 165 -7.67 -8.15 17.67
CA ALA A 165 -8.73 -8.82 16.91
C ALA A 165 -10.16 -8.53 17.42
N GLY A 166 -10.32 -8.27 18.72
CA GLY A 166 -11.62 -7.93 19.32
C GLY A 166 -12.01 -6.44 19.22
N HIS A 167 -11.14 -5.56 18.71
CA HIS A 167 -11.39 -4.13 18.68
C HIS A 167 -12.46 -3.79 17.61
N PRO A 168 -13.52 -3.03 17.93
CA PRO A 168 -14.66 -2.84 17.04
C PRO A 168 -14.35 -2.09 15.74
N TYR A 169 -13.22 -1.37 15.70
CA TYR A 169 -12.81 -0.57 14.56
C TYR A 169 -11.53 -1.06 13.87
N MET A 170 -10.84 -2.07 14.38
CA MET A 170 -9.69 -2.65 13.66
C MET A 170 -10.22 -3.64 12.62
N CYS A 171 -9.95 -3.41 11.33
CA CYS A 171 -10.61 -4.14 10.23
C CYS A 171 -9.67 -5.02 9.39
N GLN A 172 -8.36 -4.79 9.45
CA GLN A 172 -7.36 -5.51 8.66
C GLN A 172 -6.00 -5.48 9.34
N ILE A 173 -5.08 -6.28 8.84
CA ILE A 173 -3.67 -6.29 9.24
C ILE A 173 -2.89 -5.50 8.20
N LEU A 174 -1.97 -4.63 8.62
CA LEU A 174 -1.08 -3.88 7.75
C LEU A 174 0.34 -4.45 7.85
N MET A 175 0.84 -4.98 6.74
CA MET A 175 2.16 -5.59 6.60
C MET A 175 2.92 -4.96 5.44
N THR A 176 4.24 -4.89 5.52
CA THR A 176 5.07 -4.39 4.41
C THR A 176 5.55 -5.52 3.50
N PRO A 177 5.61 -5.29 2.17
CA PRO A 177 6.18 -6.24 1.22
C PRO A 177 7.71 -6.28 1.24
N GLN A 178 8.37 -5.27 1.81
CA GLN A 178 9.82 -5.25 1.96
C GLN A 178 10.28 -6.20 3.06
N THR A 179 10.37 -7.48 2.70
CA THR A 179 10.49 -8.63 3.60
C THR A 179 11.89 -9.21 3.66
N ARG A 180 12.93 -8.42 3.37
CA ARG A 180 14.33 -8.89 3.37
C ARG A 180 14.56 -10.08 2.43
N GLY A 181 13.80 -10.12 1.33
CA GLY A 181 13.86 -11.18 0.33
C GLY A 181 13.09 -12.46 0.67
N ILE A 182 12.30 -12.49 1.75
CA ILE A 182 11.46 -13.64 2.09
C ILE A 182 10.09 -13.50 1.39
N PRO A 183 9.76 -14.33 0.40
CA PRO A 183 8.53 -14.14 -0.35
C PRO A 183 7.31 -14.62 0.48
N PHE A 184 6.16 -13.97 0.33
CA PHE A 184 4.95 -14.18 1.14
C PHE A 184 4.43 -15.63 1.19
N GLY A 185 4.72 -16.45 0.18
CA GLY A 185 4.36 -17.86 0.19
C GLY A 185 5.16 -18.72 1.19
N SER A 186 6.27 -18.19 1.70
CA SER A 186 7.15 -18.85 2.66
C SER A 186 6.41 -19.19 3.96
N PRO A 187 6.61 -20.41 4.52
CA PRO A 187 6.10 -20.78 5.84
C PRO A 187 6.56 -19.86 6.98
N HIS A 188 7.58 -19.03 6.76
CA HIS A 188 7.98 -17.97 7.69
C HIS A 188 6.79 -17.12 8.16
N PHE A 189 5.84 -16.81 7.28
CA PHE A 189 4.69 -15.98 7.59
C PHE A 189 3.48 -16.75 8.12
N ASP A 190 3.55 -18.09 8.22
CA ASP A 190 2.42 -18.92 8.67
C ASP A 190 1.88 -18.49 10.05
N PRO A 191 2.69 -18.16 11.08
CA PRO A 191 2.17 -17.70 12.38
C PRO A 191 1.30 -16.45 12.29
N LEU A 192 1.63 -15.53 11.38
CA LEU A 192 0.87 -14.31 11.11
C LEU A 192 -0.43 -14.66 10.37
N TYR A 193 -0.34 -15.49 9.32
CA TYR A 193 -1.50 -15.91 8.52
C TYR A 193 -2.51 -16.72 9.30
N GLU A 194 -2.06 -17.59 10.22
CA GLU A 194 -2.94 -18.35 11.10
C GLU A 194 -3.72 -17.41 12.03
N ALA A 195 -3.07 -16.42 12.62
CA ALA A 195 -3.72 -15.42 13.48
C ALA A 195 -4.72 -14.56 12.69
N ALA A 196 -4.35 -14.14 11.49
CA ALA A 196 -5.22 -13.41 10.58
C ALA A 196 -6.48 -14.21 10.21
N ALA A 197 -6.27 -15.44 9.74
CA ALA A 197 -7.33 -16.33 9.27
C ALA A 197 -8.29 -16.75 10.41
N ARG A 198 -7.78 -17.04 11.61
CA ARG A 198 -8.61 -17.36 12.78
C ARG A 198 -9.54 -16.21 13.16
N ASN A 199 -9.06 -14.98 13.05
CA ASN A 199 -9.80 -13.77 13.44
C ASN A 199 -10.59 -13.15 12.29
N GLY A 200 -10.56 -13.75 11.09
CA GLY A 200 -11.28 -13.24 9.92
C GLY A 200 -10.78 -11.87 9.45
N LEU A 201 -9.51 -11.55 9.71
CA LEU A 201 -8.87 -10.30 9.33
C LEU A 201 -8.06 -10.51 8.05
N PRO A 202 -8.29 -9.70 6.98
CA PRO A 202 -7.46 -9.75 5.79
C PRO A 202 -6.06 -9.20 6.09
N VAL A 203 -5.05 -9.79 5.45
CA VAL A 203 -3.67 -9.27 5.45
C VAL A 203 -3.52 -8.30 4.30
N ALA A 204 -3.56 -7.02 4.63
CA ALA A 204 -3.31 -5.95 3.70
C ALA A 204 -1.81 -5.65 3.66
N THR A 205 -1.26 -5.66 2.45
CA THR A 205 0.13 -5.27 2.21
C THR A 205 0.13 -3.90 1.54
N HIS A 206 0.96 -3.01 2.07
CA HIS A 206 1.09 -1.65 1.55
C HIS A 206 2.55 -1.36 1.19
N LEU A 207 2.77 -0.75 0.03
CA LEU A 207 4.10 -0.35 -0.41
C LEU A 207 4.64 0.75 0.50
N MET A 208 5.74 0.51 1.22
CA MET A 208 6.33 1.56 2.05
C MET A 208 7.51 2.23 1.36
N GLY A 209 7.37 3.51 0.99
CA GLY A 209 8.46 4.30 0.40
C GLY A 209 9.54 4.76 1.37
N GLN A 210 9.43 4.35 2.63
CA GLN A 210 10.25 4.77 3.76
C GLN A 210 10.93 3.56 4.41
N THR A 211 11.22 2.54 3.61
CA THR A 211 11.76 1.28 4.11
C THR A 211 13.30 1.33 4.14
N PRO A 212 13.96 0.82 5.21
CA PRO A 212 15.40 0.55 5.17
C PRO A 212 15.81 -0.24 3.92
N PHE A 213 16.89 0.20 3.27
CA PHE A 213 17.32 -0.31 1.97
C PHE A 213 17.52 -1.83 1.93
N GLU A 214 18.02 -2.41 3.01
CA GLU A 214 18.27 -3.86 3.13
C GLU A 214 17.00 -4.71 3.22
N LEU A 215 15.85 -4.10 3.48
CA LEU A 215 14.55 -4.78 3.45
C LEU A 215 13.99 -4.87 2.03
N ILE A 216 14.43 -3.99 1.12
CA ILE A 216 14.00 -3.97 -0.28
C ILE A 216 14.60 -5.22 -0.97
N PRO A 217 13.78 -6.12 -1.52
CA PRO A 217 14.29 -7.28 -2.23
C PRO A 217 15.03 -6.84 -3.50
N LEU A 218 16.11 -7.56 -3.81
CA LEU A 218 16.91 -7.31 -4.99
C LEU A 218 16.13 -7.72 -6.25
N TYR A 219 16.03 -6.82 -7.23
CA TYR A 219 15.49 -7.19 -8.54
C TYR A 219 16.41 -8.23 -9.21
N PRO A 220 15.90 -9.04 -10.16
CA PRO A 220 16.70 -10.05 -10.85
C PRO A 220 17.99 -9.54 -11.51
N VAL A 221 18.10 -8.24 -11.74
CA VAL A 221 19.24 -7.56 -12.38
C VAL A 221 19.95 -6.55 -11.47
N GLY A 222 19.65 -6.55 -10.16
CA GLY A 222 20.18 -5.58 -9.20
C GLY A 222 19.29 -4.34 -9.02
N ASN A 223 19.72 -3.39 -8.19
CA ASN A 223 18.89 -2.24 -7.83
C ASN A 223 18.75 -1.22 -8.98
N PRO A 224 17.57 -0.59 -9.13
CA PRO A 224 17.33 0.52 -10.04
C PRO A 224 18.35 1.66 -9.82
N ALA A 225 18.72 2.33 -10.91
CA ALA A 225 19.75 3.37 -10.88
C ALA A 225 19.16 4.77 -10.63
N HIS A 226 17.87 4.98 -10.90
CA HIS A 226 17.17 6.23 -10.66
C HIS A 226 15.84 6.01 -9.91
N TRP A 227 15.25 7.11 -9.45
CA TRP A 227 13.94 7.08 -8.83
C TRP A 227 12.84 6.65 -9.80
N HIS A 228 12.90 7.08 -11.06
CA HIS A 228 11.90 6.78 -12.08
C HIS A 228 11.71 5.27 -12.30
N ASP A 229 12.81 4.53 -12.45
CA ASP A 229 12.80 3.07 -12.61
C ASP A 229 12.44 2.37 -11.29
N PHE A 230 12.84 2.91 -10.14
CA PHE A 230 12.39 2.37 -8.84
C PHE A 230 10.86 2.46 -8.70
N PHE A 231 10.26 3.60 -9.03
CA PHE A 231 8.81 3.81 -8.95
C PHE A 231 8.01 3.02 -9.98
N ALA A 232 8.43 3.04 -11.23
CA ALA A 232 7.74 2.29 -12.29
C ALA A 232 7.81 0.76 -12.06
N SER A 233 8.80 0.28 -11.30
CA SER A 233 8.98 -1.14 -11.00
C SER A 233 8.40 -1.58 -9.66
N TRP A 234 7.82 -0.68 -8.87
CA TRP A 234 7.26 -1.01 -7.55
C TRP A 234 6.21 -2.13 -7.58
N PRO A 235 5.29 -2.19 -8.57
CA PRO A 235 4.36 -3.31 -8.67
C PRO A 235 5.04 -4.69 -8.84
N LEU A 236 6.29 -4.75 -9.31
CA LEU A 236 7.02 -6.02 -9.48
C LEU A 236 7.27 -6.76 -8.15
N LEU A 237 7.30 -6.03 -7.03
CA LEU A 237 7.31 -6.60 -5.68
C LEU A 237 6.06 -7.45 -5.45
N TYR A 238 4.89 -6.90 -5.75
CA TYR A 238 3.62 -7.60 -5.62
C TYR A 238 3.45 -8.73 -6.62
N VAL A 239 3.96 -8.59 -7.84
CA VAL A 239 4.00 -9.68 -8.82
C VAL A 239 4.72 -10.90 -8.21
N SER A 240 5.88 -10.67 -7.61
CA SER A 240 6.70 -11.72 -7.00
C SER A 240 6.00 -12.36 -5.79
N HIS A 241 5.41 -11.56 -4.91
CA HIS A 241 4.66 -12.05 -3.76
C HIS A 241 3.39 -12.79 -4.12
N LEU A 242 2.63 -12.32 -5.11
CA LEU A 242 1.43 -13.00 -5.61
C LEU A 242 1.78 -14.40 -6.16
N MET A 243 2.83 -14.49 -6.97
CA MET A 243 3.30 -15.78 -7.48
C MET A 243 3.68 -16.73 -6.36
N SER A 244 4.41 -16.24 -5.35
CA SER A 244 4.82 -17.02 -4.19
C SER A 244 3.64 -17.49 -3.33
N LEU A 245 2.69 -16.61 -3.00
CA LEU A 245 1.47 -16.97 -2.24
C LEU A 245 0.73 -18.16 -2.86
N VAL A 246 0.64 -18.18 -4.20
CA VAL A 246 -0.02 -19.24 -4.94
C VAL A 246 0.87 -20.48 -5.08
N PHE A 247 2.06 -20.35 -5.66
CA PHE A 247 2.90 -21.50 -6.01
C PHE A 247 3.55 -22.18 -4.80
N ASP A 248 3.82 -21.45 -3.73
CA ASP A 248 4.34 -22.03 -2.49
C ASP A 248 3.20 -22.55 -1.59
N GLY A 249 1.94 -22.43 -2.03
CA GLY A 249 0.78 -23.05 -1.38
C GLY A 249 0.31 -22.37 -0.09
N ALA A 250 0.55 -21.07 0.09
CA ALA A 250 0.10 -20.36 1.29
C ALA A 250 -1.43 -20.40 1.44
N PHE A 251 -2.17 -20.28 0.34
CA PHE A 251 -3.64 -20.39 0.35
C PHE A 251 -4.15 -21.81 0.60
N ASP A 252 -3.37 -22.84 0.27
CA ASP A 252 -3.72 -24.23 0.60
C ASP A 252 -3.44 -24.54 2.08
N ARG A 253 -2.37 -23.97 2.66
CA ARG A 253 -2.09 -24.04 4.11
C ARG A 253 -3.09 -23.24 4.92
N HIS A 254 -3.52 -22.09 4.41
CA HIS A 254 -4.45 -21.16 5.07
C HIS A 254 -5.67 -20.83 4.18
N PRO A 255 -6.67 -21.74 4.06
CA PRO A 255 -7.81 -21.56 3.15
C PRO A 255 -8.67 -20.32 3.41
N ASN A 256 -8.67 -19.81 4.65
CA ASN A 256 -9.43 -18.61 5.02
C ASN A 256 -8.59 -17.33 4.91
N LEU A 257 -7.31 -17.42 4.52
CA LEU A 257 -6.47 -16.24 4.33
C LEU A 257 -7.01 -15.40 3.17
N ARG A 258 -7.11 -14.10 3.42
CA ARG A 258 -7.41 -13.07 2.41
C ARG A 258 -6.27 -12.08 2.40
N VAL A 259 -5.83 -11.69 1.21
CA VAL A 259 -4.73 -10.75 1.01
C VAL A 259 -5.22 -9.55 0.21
N VAL A 260 -4.82 -8.35 0.61
CA VAL A 260 -5.09 -7.11 -0.13
C VAL A 260 -3.75 -6.51 -0.57
N PHE A 261 -3.59 -6.24 -1.86
CA PHE A 261 -2.48 -5.45 -2.38
C PHE A 261 -2.90 -3.99 -2.49
N ILE A 262 -2.28 -3.13 -1.69
CA ILE A 262 -2.60 -1.70 -1.59
C ILE A 262 -1.52 -0.87 -2.30
N GLU A 263 -1.95 0.17 -3.01
CA GLU A 263 -1.14 1.19 -3.70
C GLU A 263 -0.21 0.66 -4.82
N GLY A 264 -0.31 -0.61 -5.20
CA GLY A 264 0.58 -1.23 -6.19
C GLY A 264 0.07 -1.21 -7.63
N GLY A 265 -1.02 -0.49 -7.89
CA GLY A 265 -1.83 -0.68 -9.08
C GLY A 265 -2.38 -2.12 -9.18
N PHE A 266 -3.21 -2.37 -10.20
CA PHE A 266 -3.88 -3.67 -10.33
C PHE A 266 -3.83 -4.24 -11.76
N THR A 267 -3.56 -3.41 -12.77
CA THR A 267 -3.60 -3.81 -14.18
C THR A 267 -2.59 -4.89 -14.56
N TRP A 268 -1.47 -4.96 -13.84
CA TRP A 268 -0.44 -5.99 -13.98
C TRP A 268 -0.94 -7.39 -13.61
N ALA A 269 -2.02 -7.51 -12.81
CA ALA A 269 -2.50 -8.81 -12.33
C ALA A 269 -2.97 -9.71 -13.49
N MET A 270 -3.60 -9.15 -14.53
CA MET A 270 -4.10 -9.94 -15.66
C MET A 270 -3.01 -10.68 -16.45
N PRO A 271 -1.95 -10.02 -16.97
CA PRO A 271 -0.91 -10.74 -17.71
C PRO A 271 -0.16 -11.72 -16.80
N VAL A 272 -0.02 -11.42 -15.51
CA VAL A 272 0.62 -12.30 -14.53
C VAL A 272 -0.22 -13.57 -14.30
N MET A 273 -1.51 -13.44 -14.01
CA MET A 273 -2.42 -14.59 -13.84
C MET A 273 -2.46 -15.48 -15.08
N SER A 274 -2.58 -14.89 -16.28
CA SER A 274 -2.57 -15.66 -17.53
C SER A 274 -1.28 -16.47 -17.70
N ARG A 275 -0.13 -15.88 -17.36
CA ARG A 275 1.16 -16.58 -17.41
C ARG A 275 1.27 -17.65 -16.32
N MET A 276 0.78 -17.39 -15.11
CA MET A 276 0.76 -18.35 -14.02
C MET A 276 -0.08 -19.59 -14.39
N ASP A 277 -1.27 -19.39 -14.95
CA ASP A 277 -2.15 -20.48 -15.40
C ASP A 277 -1.50 -21.33 -16.50
N GLN A 278 -0.87 -20.70 -17.50
CA GLN A 278 -0.15 -21.41 -18.56
C GLN A 278 1.00 -22.26 -18.00
N MET A 279 1.81 -21.70 -17.10
CA MET A 279 2.91 -22.42 -16.47
C MET A 279 2.42 -23.55 -15.58
N TRP A 280 1.37 -23.32 -14.80
CA TRP A 280 0.74 -24.34 -13.99
C TRP A 280 0.18 -25.50 -14.83
N GLN A 281 -0.51 -25.23 -15.94
CA GLN A 281 -1.00 -26.30 -16.82
C GLN A 281 0.15 -27.13 -17.43
N ALA A 282 1.22 -26.47 -17.87
CA ALA A 282 2.37 -27.15 -18.47
C ALA A 282 3.21 -27.94 -17.46
N ARG A 283 3.22 -27.53 -16.19
CA ARG A 283 4.09 -28.07 -15.13
C ARG A 283 3.34 -28.49 -13.88
N ARG A 284 2.07 -28.90 -14.01
CA ARG A 284 1.21 -29.22 -12.87
C ARG A 284 1.79 -30.31 -11.96
N GLY A 285 2.54 -31.24 -12.54
CA GLY A 285 3.22 -32.32 -11.81
C GLY A 285 4.40 -31.86 -10.94
N ASP A 286 5.00 -30.69 -11.23
CA ASP A 286 6.13 -30.15 -10.46
C ASP A 286 5.68 -29.62 -9.08
N LEU A 287 4.41 -29.20 -8.95
CA LEU A 287 3.82 -28.59 -7.75
C LEU A 287 2.46 -29.24 -7.40
N PRO A 288 2.44 -30.50 -6.93
CA PRO A 288 1.19 -31.26 -6.71
C PRO A 288 0.28 -30.69 -5.62
N HIS A 289 0.79 -29.81 -4.74
CA HIS A 289 0.00 -29.12 -3.73
C HIS A 289 -0.86 -28.00 -4.30
N VAL A 290 -0.51 -27.40 -5.45
CA VAL A 290 -1.30 -26.35 -6.11
C VAL A 290 -2.41 -27.00 -6.94
N ARG A 291 -3.57 -27.19 -6.32
CA ARG A 291 -4.65 -28.06 -6.84
C ARG A 291 -5.53 -27.39 -7.89
N ARG A 292 -5.66 -26.07 -7.83
CA ARG A 292 -6.54 -25.23 -8.65
C ARG A 292 -5.73 -24.35 -9.60
N SER A 293 -6.37 -23.75 -10.60
CA SER A 293 -5.63 -22.81 -11.43
C SER A 293 -5.18 -21.62 -10.57
N PRO A 294 -3.98 -21.09 -10.79
CA PRO A 294 -3.52 -19.89 -10.11
C PRO A 294 -4.53 -18.75 -10.10
N SER A 295 -5.20 -18.48 -11.22
CA SER A 295 -6.27 -17.48 -11.31
C SER A 295 -7.46 -17.74 -10.38
N GLU A 296 -7.84 -19.00 -10.11
CA GLU A 296 -8.89 -19.33 -9.15
C GLU A 296 -8.49 -18.90 -7.73
N TYR A 297 -7.24 -19.14 -7.32
CA TYR A 297 -6.74 -18.65 -6.02
C TYR A 297 -6.75 -17.13 -5.95
N VAL A 298 -6.30 -16.42 -7.00
CA VAL A 298 -6.30 -14.95 -7.01
C VAL A 298 -7.73 -14.41 -6.86
N ARG A 299 -8.68 -14.94 -7.63
CA ARG A 299 -10.08 -14.50 -7.59
C ARG A 299 -10.70 -14.68 -6.20
N GLU A 300 -10.42 -15.81 -5.56
CA GLU A 300 -10.96 -16.12 -4.24
C GLU A 300 -10.29 -15.33 -3.12
N HIS A 301 -8.95 -15.28 -3.09
CA HIS A 301 -8.20 -14.86 -1.91
C HIS A 301 -7.69 -13.42 -1.96
N VAL A 302 -7.58 -12.82 -3.15
CA VAL A 302 -6.83 -11.57 -3.34
C VAL A 302 -7.74 -10.40 -3.69
N ARG A 303 -7.47 -9.23 -3.12
CA ARG A 303 -8.07 -7.95 -3.52
C ARG A 303 -6.98 -6.93 -3.86
N PHE A 304 -7.32 -5.95 -4.68
CA PHE A 304 -6.43 -4.87 -5.08
C PHE A 304 -7.11 -3.53 -4.84
N THR A 305 -6.38 -2.53 -4.37
CA THR A 305 -6.89 -1.17 -4.29
C THR A 305 -6.80 -0.46 -5.65
N THR A 306 -7.65 0.54 -5.88
CA THR A 306 -7.75 1.20 -7.20
C THR A 306 -6.66 2.22 -7.45
N GLN A 307 -6.24 2.94 -6.42
CA GLN A 307 -5.15 3.90 -6.52
C GLN A 307 -3.81 3.14 -6.53
N PRO A 308 -2.84 3.57 -7.38
CA PRO A 308 -2.99 4.60 -8.41
C PRO A 308 -3.72 4.07 -9.65
N LEU A 309 -4.66 4.86 -10.17
CA LEU A 309 -5.33 4.56 -11.44
C LEU A 309 -4.42 4.85 -12.64
N GLU A 310 -4.48 3.99 -13.66
CA GLU A 310 -3.74 4.18 -14.91
C GLU A 310 -4.15 5.47 -15.62
N GLU A 311 -3.21 6.34 -15.97
CA GLU A 311 -3.45 7.58 -16.74
C GLU A 311 -3.63 7.31 -18.25
N VAL A 312 -4.67 6.56 -18.60
CA VAL A 312 -5.09 6.30 -19.99
C VAL A 312 -6.44 6.92 -20.30
N ASP A 313 -6.80 7.05 -21.58
CA ASP A 313 -8.16 7.46 -21.95
C ASP A 313 -9.23 6.51 -21.34
N THR A 314 -10.37 7.06 -20.93
CA THR A 314 -11.44 6.31 -20.23
C THR A 314 -11.96 5.13 -21.03
N VAL A 315 -12.02 5.21 -22.37
CA VAL A 315 -12.45 4.07 -23.20
C VAL A 315 -11.44 2.93 -23.10
N LYS A 316 -10.14 3.25 -23.17
CA LYS A 316 -9.06 2.27 -23.02
C LYS A 316 -9.03 1.69 -21.61
N PHE A 317 -9.24 2.51 -20.59
CA PHE A 317 -9.32 2.05 -19.20
C PHE A 317 -10.43 1.01 -19.01
N ARG A 318 -11.63 1.28 -19.55
CA ARG A 318 -12.75 0.33 -19.48
C ARG A 318 -12.47 -0.97 -20.22
N GLN A 319 -11.80 -0.92 -21.37
CA GLN A 319 -11.34 -2.12 -22.07
C GLN A 319 -10.37 -2.94 -21.22
N TYR A 320 -9.47 -2.31 -20.47
CA TYR A 320 -8.61 -3.03 -19.52
C TYR A 320 -9.44 -3.74 -18.45
N LEU A 321 -10.38 -3.04 -17.82
CA LEU A 321 -11.25 -3.65 -16.80
C LEU A 321 -12.03 -4.87 -17.33
N ASP A 322 -12.61 -4.74 -18.53
CA ASP A 322 -13.37 -5.82 -19.17
C ASP A 322 -12.46 -7.03 -19.48
N MET A 323 -11.25 -6.80 -19.98
CA MET A 323 -10.28 -7.87 -20.26
C MET A 323 -9.76 -8.57 -19.01
N MET A 324 -9.61 -7.83 -17.91
CA MET A 324 -9.09 -8.37 -16.65
C MET A 324 -10.12 -9.27 -15.95
N ASP A 325 -11.42 -8.96 -16.10
CA ASP A 325 -12.50 -9.66 -15.41
C ASP A 325 -12.30 -9.71 -13.89
N LEU A 326 -11.75 -8.64 -13.30
CA LEU A 326 -11.39 -8.57 -11.87
C LEU A 326 -12.28 -7.59 -11.07
N GLY A 327 -13.47 -7.25 -11.58
CA GLY A 327 -14.34 -6.24 -10.97
C GLY A 327 -14.67 -6.51 -9.49
N ASP A 328 -14.89 -7.77 -9.11
CA ASP A 328 -15.16 -8.20 -7.73
C ASP A 328 -13.91 -8.26 -6.84
N ASN A 329 -12.73 -8.09 -7.44
CA ASN A 329 -11.43 -8.09 -6.77
C ASN A 329 -10.90 -6.68 -6.48
N LEU A 330 -11.57 -5.63 -6.98
CA LEU A 330 -11.14 -4.24 -6.80
C LEU A 330 -11.83 -3.58 -5.59
N MET A 331 -11.05 -2.79 -4.85
CA MET A 331 -11.52 -1.98 -3.73
C MET A 331 -11.13 -0.53 -3.97
N PHE A 332 -12.07 0.39 -3.78
CA PHE A 332 -11.78 1.80 -3.96
C PHE A 332 -10.79 2.31 -2.90
N SER A 333 -9.81 3.08 -3.33
CA SER A 333 -8.88 3.80 -2.47
C SER A 333 -8.63 5.21 -3.00
N THR A 334 -8.39 6.14 -2.09
CA THR A 334 -7.94 7.48 -2.43
C THR A 334 -6.44 7.70 -2.25
N ASP A 335 -5.78 6.96 -1.35
CA ASP A 335 -4.39 7.22 -0.93
C ASP A 335 -4.24 8.62 -0.29
N TYR A 336 -5.25 9.08 0.45
CA TYR A 336 -5.17 10.37 1.13
C TYR A 336 -4.11 10.31 2.25
N PRO A 337 -3.24 11.33 2.43
CA PRO A 337 -3.22 12.63 1.76
C PRO A 337 -2.10 12.75 0.70
N HIS A 338 -1.68 11.66 0.07
CA HIS A 338 -0.59 11.68 -0.90
C HIS A 338 -0.93 12.53 -2.13
N TRP A 339 0.09 13.08 -2.78
CA TRP A 339 -0.04 13.91 -3.99
C TRP A 339 -0.71 13.15 -5.14
N SER A 340 -0.51 11.83 -5.21
CA SER A 340 -1.08 10.87 -6.15
C SER A 340 -2.53 10.47 -5.83
N TYR A 341 -3.19 11.26 -4.98
CA TYR A 341 -4.56 11.04 -4.53
C TYR A 341 -5.57 10.91 -5.68
N ASP A 342 -6.34 9.84 -5.66
CA ASP A 342 -7.45 9.60 -6.59
C ASP A 342 -8.78 10.00 -5.95
N SER A 343 -9.31 11.18 -6.32
CA SER A 343 -10.61 11.61 -5.78
C SER A 343 -11.75 10.65 -6.16
N PRO A 344 -12.76 10.44 -5.31
CA PRO A 344 -13.91 9.59 -5.65
C PRO A 344 -14.58 10.00 -6.97
N ALA A 345 -14.73 11.31 -7.21
CA ALA A 345 -15.29 11.84 -8.45
C ALA A 345 -14.43 11.50 -9.67
N TYR A 346 -13.10 11.64 -9.56
CA TYR A 346 -12.19 11.25 -10.63
C TYR A 346 -12.26 9.76 -10.93
N ALA A 347 -12.15 8.92 -9.90
CA ALA A 347 -12.15 7.47 -10.05
C ALA A 347 -13.46 6.95 -10.63
N PHE A 348 -14.61 7.25 -10.01
CA PHE A 348 -15.89 6.67 -10.43
C PHE A 348 -16.36 7.12 -11.82
N ASN A 349 -15.93 8.28 -12.30
CA ASN A 349 -16.21 8.70 -13.68
C ASN A 349 -15.52 7.81 -14.73
N ARG A 350 -14.44 7.12 -14.34
CA ARG A 350 -13.66 6.25 -15.24
C ARG A 350 -14.16 4.82 -15.24
N PHE A 351 -14.66 4.32 -14.10
CA PHE A 351 -15.32 3.02 -14.03
C PHE A 351 -16.62 2.99 -14.87
N PRO A 352 -17.02 1.82 -15.41
CA PRO A 352 -18.30 1.69 -16.08
C PRO A 352 -19.45 1.91 -15.09
N PRO A 353 -20.54 2.60 -15.49
CA PRO A 353 -21.72 2.73 -14.65
C PRO A 353 -22.30 1.33 -14.36
N THR A 354 -22.59 1.04 -13.10
CA THR A 354 -23.11 -0.27 -12.69
C THR A 354 -24.46 -0.54 -13.36
N SER A 355 -24.52 -1.44 -14.35
CA SER A 355 -25.77 -2.08 -14.75
C SER A 355 -26.19 -3.03 -13.62
N GLY A 356 -27.47 -3.01 -13.23
CA GLY A 356 -27.96 -3.60 -11.99
C GLY A 356 -27.81 -5.12 -11.90
N SER A 357 -26.61 -5.60 -11.56
CA SER A 357 -26.29 -6.90 -10.96
C SER A 357 -24.76 -7.04 -10.92
N GLY A 358 -24.13 -6.57 -9.83
CA GLY A 358 -22.76 -6.94 -9.45
C GLY A 358 -21.68 -6.76 -10.52
N SER A 359 -21.20 -5.54 -10.70
CA SER A 359 -19.87 -5.24 -11.24
C SER A 359 -19.63 -3.75 -11.00
N CYS A 360 -18.57 -3.41 -10.27
CA CYS A 360 -18.27 -2.07 -9.71
C CYS A 360 -19.20 -1.61 -8.57
N ALA A 361 -19.58 -2.50 -7.65
CA ALA A 361 -19.71 -2.03 -6.27
C ALA A 361 -18.29 -1.90 -5.71
N ALA A 362 -17.69 -0.72 -5.87
CA ALA A 362 -16.73 -0.26 -4.87
C ALA A 362 -17.43 -0.48 -3.51
N THR A 363 -16.98 -1.52 -2.82
CA THR A 363 -17.41 -1.93 -1.48
C THR A 363 -18.90 -2.17 -1.24
N ARG A 364 -19.38 -3.35 -1.69
CA ARG A 364 -20.38 -4.09 -0.92
C ARG A 364 -19.68 -5.23 -0.18
N PRO A 365 -19.64 -5.24 1.17
CA PRO A 365 -18.97 -6.31 1.89
C PRO A 365 -19.75 -7.61 1.70
N ARG A 366 -19.23 -8.54 0.88
CA ARG A 366 -19.47 -9.96 1.12
C ARG A 366 -18.49 -10.39 2.21
N SER A 367 -19.03 -10.48 3.43
CA SER A 367 -18.39 -11.07 4.61
C SER A 367 -16.90 -10.71 4.80
N THR A 368 -16.59 -9.45 5.08
CA THR A 368 -15.55 -9.19 6.07
C THR A 368 -16.16 -9.56 7.43
N GLY A 369 -15.42 -10.32 8.24
CA GLY A 369 -15.88 -10.97 9.48
C GLY A 369 -16.22 -10.03 10.63
N CYS A 370 -16.87 -8.90 10.37
CA CYS A 370 -17.39 -8.01 11.39
C CYS A 370 -18.60 -8.69 12.05
N PRO A 371 -18.61 -8.93 13.38
CA PRO A 371 -19.74 -9.56 14.05
C PRO A 371 -20.99 -8.71 13.82
N ARG A 372 -22.04 -9.31 13.24
CA ARG A 372 -23.37 -8.70 13.27
C ARG A 372 -23.78 -8.54 14.75
N PRO A 373 -24.28 -7.38 15.18
CA PRO A 373 -24.89 -7.29 16.50
C PRO A 373 -26.06 -8.27 16.56
N SER A 374 -26.04 -9.15 17.56
CA SER A 374 -27.02 -10.21 17.79
C SER A 374 -28.43 -9.62 17.86
N LYS A 375 -29.32 -10.03 16.94
CA LYS A 375 -30.76 -9.73 17.03
C LYS A 375 -31.45 -10.86 17.79
N HIS A 376 -31.98 -10.53 18.96
CA HIS A 376 -33.12 -11.23 19.55
C HIS A 376 -34.38 -10.35 19.37
N CYS A 377 -35.51 -11.03 19.14
CA CYS A 377 -36.90 -10.55 19.01
C CYS A 377 -37.47 -10.30 17.60
N PRO A 378 -38.76 -10.61 17.40
CA PRO A 378 -39.20 -11.52 16.35
C PRO A 378 -40.00 -10.84 15.23
N GLU A 379 -40.12 -11.61 14.16
CA GLU A 379 -40.90 -11.33 12.95
C GLU A 379 -42.35 -10.96 13.26
N ASN A 380 -42.85 -9.94 12.56
CA ASN A 380 -44.24 -9.86 12.12
C ASN A 380 -44.39 -8.76 11.05
N GLY A 381 -45.07 -9.11 9.95
CA GLY A 381 -45.97 -8.15 9.28
C GLY A 381 -45.61 -7.68 7.87
N SER A 382 -46.10 -8.42 6.89
CA SER A 382 -46.72 -7.96 5.62
C SER A 382 -45.91 -7.20 4.57
N ALA A 383 -45.77 -7.88 3.43
CA ALA A 383 -45.49 -7.32 2.11
C ALA A 383 -46.69 -6.54 1.54
N LEU A 384 -46.42 -5.53 0.69
CA LEU A 384 -46.88 -5.41 -0.71
C LEU A 384 -46.38 -4.08 -1.35
N PRO A 385 -46.33 -3.99 -2.70
CA PRO A 385 -45.38 -3.19 -3.48
C PRO A 385 -46.02 -1.92 -4.04
N MET A 386 -45.26 -1.06 -4.73
CA MET A 386 -45.77 -0.31 -5.89
C MET A 386 -44.64 0.32 -6.72
N ALA A 387 -44.90 0.38 -8.02
CA ALA A 387 -43.97 0.63 -9.11
C ALA A 387 -44.11 2.05 -9.69
N LEU A 388 -43.11 2.39 -10.53
CA LEU A 388 -43.15 3.33 -11.67
C LEU A 388 -43.38 4.83 -11.40
N SER A 389 -42.46 5.67 -11.89
CA SER A 389 -42.66 6.34 -13.19
C SER A 389 -41.48 7.25 -13.55
N ARG A 390 -41.01 7.11 -14.80
CA ARG A 390 -40.13 8.05 -15.50
C ARG A 390 -40.90 9.32 -15.84
N LYS A 391 -40.24 10.48 -15.83
CA LYS A 391 -40.46 11.53 -16.83
C LYS A 391 -39.23 12.42 -16.95
N ALA A 392 -38.62 12.37 -18.13
CA ALA A 392 -37.69 13.37 -18.63
C ALA A 392 -38.49 14.57 -19.16
N SER A 393 -37.91 15.77 -19.06
CA SER A 393 -38.29 16.90 -19.89
C SER A 393 -37.04 17.72 -20.23
N HIS A 394 -36.75 17.78 -21.53
CA HIS A 394 -35.81 18.67 -22.17
C HIS A 394 -36.25 20.13 -22.03
N HIS A 395 -35.29 21.04 -21.82
CA HIS A 395 -35.38 22.40 -22.30
C HIS A 395 -34.04 22.82 -22.90
N ASP A 396 -34.08 23.03 -24.22
CA ASP A 396 -33.11 23.75 -25.02
C ASP A 396 -33.26 25.26 -24.74
N SER A 397 -32.13 25.96 -24.61
CA SER A 397 -32.03 27.36 -24.99
C SER A 397 -30.60 27.64 -25.44
N ASP A 398 -30.49 27.79 -26.76
CA ASP A 398 -29.35 28.22 -27.54
C ASP A 398 -29.12 29.73 -27.32
N GLU A 399 -27.94 30.13 -26.83
CA GLU A 399 -27.45 31.50 -27.00
C GLU A 399 -25.95 31.48 -27.30
N SER A 400 -25.64 31.93 -28.52
CA SER A 400 -24.32 32.09 -29.09
C SER A 400 -23.64 33.35 -28.55
N ARG A 401 -22.47 33.18 -27.90
CA ARG A 401 -21.47 34.25 -27.79
C ARG A 401 -20.07 33.71 -28.07
N THR A 402 -19.54 34.20 -29.17
CA THR A 402 -18.15 34.13 -29.61
C THR A 402 -17.22 34.78 -28.59
N ALA A 403 -16.27 34.02 -28.06
CA ALA A 403 -15.08 34.55 -27.39
C ALA A 403 -13.88 33.62 -27.66
N ALA A 404 -12.73 34.24 -27.91
CA ALA A 404 -11.58 33.70 -28.59
C ALA A 404 -10.88 32.52 -27.89
N ARG A 405 -10.40 31.56 -28.70
CA ARG A 405 -9.46 30.50 -28.28
C ARG A 405 -8.11 31.11 -27.87
N PRO A 406 -7.52 30.74 -26.72
CA PRO A 406 -6.12 31.02 -26.46
C PRO A 406 -5.23 30.08 -27.28
N GLN A 407 -4.26 30.65 -28.01
CA GLN A 407 -3.20 29.88 -28.67
C GLN A 407 -2.29 29.19 -27.63
N PRO A 408 -1.72 28.01 -27.95
CA PRO A 408 -0.72 27.38 -27.11
C PRO A 408 0.61 28.16 -27.14
N TYR A 409 1.12 28.43 -25.95
CA TYR A 409 2.41 29.04 -25.67
C TYR A 409 3.57 28.23 -26.30
N ARG A 410 4.39 28.88 -27.14
CA ARG A 410 5.68 28.35 -27.61
C ARG A 410 6.82 28.98 -26.78
N PRO A 411 7.63 28.21 -26.02
CA PRO A 411 8.83 28.75 -25.42
C PRO A 411 9.91 28.95 -26.49
N GLY A 412 10.44 30.16 -26.57
CA GLY A 412 11.52 30.54 -27.46
C GLY A 412 12.85 29.86 -27.13
N ALA A 413 13.54 29.40 -28.18
CA ALA A 413 14.91 28.93 -28.15
C ALA A 413 15.88 30.09 -27.87
N ALA A 414 16.09 30.42 -26.59
CA ALA A 414 17.15 31.36 -26.19
C ALA A 414 17.51 31.20 -24.72
N ARG A 415 17.95 29.99 -24.29
CA ARG A 415 18.62 29.77 -22.98
C ARG A 415 19.32 28.41 -22.89
N TYR A 416 20.06 28.02 -23.93
CA TYR A 416 20.95 26.85 -23.90
C TYR A 416 22.29 27.18 -24.58
N ARG A 417 23.02 28.18 -24.06
CA ARG A 417 24.41 28.48 -24.49
C ARG A 417 25.35 28.93 -23.36
N ARG A 418 25.05 28.61 -22.10
CA ARG A 418 25.95 28.90 -20.95
C ARG A 418 26.20 27.72 -20.00
N ARG A 419 26.02 26.48 -20.46
CA ARG A 419 26.35 25.27 -19.67
C ARG A 419 27.13 24.20 -20.45
N ALA A 420 27.75 24.59 -21.56
CA ALA A 420 28.60 23.71 -22.36
C ALA A 420 30.11 23.99 -22.19
N GLU A 421 30.50 25.10 -21.56
CA GLU A 421 31.91 25.46 -21.35
C GLU A 421 32.48 24.98 -20.01
N ASP A 422 31.65 24.82 -18.96
CA ASP A 422 32.14 24.36 -17.64
C ASP A 422 32.44 22.85 -17.54
N ARG A 423 31.94 22.02 -18.48
CA ARG A 423 32.24 20.58 -18.50
C ARG A 423 33.53 20.20 -19.24
N ARG A 424 34.26 21.18 -19.82
CA ARG A 424 35.59 20.95 -20.42
C ARG A 424 36.76 21.24 -19.47
N ILE A 425 36.51 21.85 -18.30
CA ILE A 425 37.58 22.23 -17.37
C ILE A 425 37.87 21.15 -16.32
N GLN A 426 36.90 20.30 -15.94
CA GLN A 426 37.12 19.22 -14.95
C GLN A 426 37.71 17.91 -15.52
N ARG A 427 37.94 17.81 -16.84
CA ARG A 427 38.60 16.63 -17.44
C ARG A 427 40.12 16.76 -17.60
N ARG A 428 40.74 17.87 -17.19
CA ARG A 428 42.19 18.07 -17.30
C ARG A 428 43.00 17.80 -16.02
N ASP A 429 42.34 17.59 -14.88
CA ASP A 429 43.03 17.46 -13.59
C ASP A 429 43.11 16.03 -13.03
N VAL A 430 42.59 15.02 -13.74
CA VAL A 430 42.73 13.59 -13.35
C VAL A 430 43.87 12.88 -14.08
N GLU A 431 44.52 13.49 -15.07
CA GLU A 431 45.65 12.91 -15.82
C GLU A 431 47.04 13.42 -15.39
N ARG A 432 47.15 14.21 -14.30
CA ARG A 432 48.43 14.68 -13.75
C ARG A 432 48.65 14.21 -12.32
N GLY A 433 48.73 12.89 -12.15
CA GLY A 433 48.95 12.28 -10.84
C GLY A 433 49.66 10.93 -10.88
N ALA A 434 50.52 10.68 -11.86
CA ALA A 434 51.41 9.51 -11.84
C ALA A 434 52.61 9.73 -12.75
N THR A 435 53.72 10.24 -12.20
CA THR A 435 55.02 10.18 -12.87
C THR A 435 56.12 9.84 -11.87
N ALA A 436 56.89 8.83 -12.27
CA ALA A 436 58.30 8.58 -12.00
C ALA A 436 58.71 7.68 -10.81
N CYS A 437 58.84 6.39 -11.08
CA CYS A 437 60.07 5.65 -10.77
C CYS A 437 60.57 4.94 -12.05
N ARG A 438 61.83 5.19 -12.41
CA ARG A 438 62.51 4.79 -13.66
C ARG A 438 62.98 3.33 -13.66
N PRO A 439 63.37 2.77 -14.83
CA PRO A 439 63.52 1.33 -15.06
C PRO A 439 64.95 0.80 -14.89
N GLY A 440 65.07 -0.48 -14.50
CA GLY A 440 66.29 -1.28 -14.52
C GLY A 440 66.09 -2.58 -15.29
N ARG A 441 66.93 -2.80 -16.30
CA ARG A 441 66.90 -3.87 -17.31
C ARG A 441 67.14 -5.30 -16.76
N ARG A 442 66.67 -6.28 -17.55
CA ARG A 442 67.25 -7.63 -17.93
C ARG A 442 66.24 -8.75 -17.65
N ARG A 443 65.63 -9.38 -18.67
CA ARG A 443 66.09 -10.42 -19.64
C ARG A 443 65.66 -11.84 -19.20
N ALA A 444 65.03 -12.53 -20.16
CA ALA A 444 64.83 -13.98 -20.29
C ALA A 444 63.86 -14.65 -19.28
N GLY A 445 62.99 -15.58 -19.65
CA GLY A 445 62.70 -16.22 -20.93
C GLY A 445 61.63 -17.31 -20.76
N ARG A 446 60.88 -17.53 -21.85
CA ARG A 446 60.28 -18.78 -22.35
C ARG A 446 59.50 -19.73 -21.42
N GLY A 447 58.25 -19.98 -21.86
CA GLY A 447 57.59 -21.29 -21.94
C GLY A 447 56.84 -21.72 -20.67
N GLY A 448 55.63 -22.29 -20.70
CA GLY A 448 54.79 -22.77 -21.79
C GLY A 448 53.93 -23.93 -21.26
N ARG A 449 52.65 -23.92 -21.66
CA ARG A 449 51.69 -25.05 -21.79
C ARG A 449 51.00 -25.66 -20.54
N HIS A 450 49.67 -25.59 -20.63
CA HIS A 450 48.65 -26.65 -20.49
C HIS A 450 48.69 -27.69 -19.37
N GLY A 451 47.53 -27.85 -18.70
CA GLY A 451 47.17 -29.08 -18.00
C GLY A 451 45.79 -28.99 -17.36
N CYS A 452 44.83 -29.74 -17.92
CA CYS A 452 43.47 -29.91 -17.43
C CYS A 452 43.40 -31.05 -16.37
N CYS A 453 42.26 -31.11 -15.68
CA CYS A 453 41.66 -32.27 -15.01
C CYS A 453 41.97 -32.58 -13.52
N ARG A 454 40.85 -32.57 -12.78
CA ARG A 454 40.37 -33.54 -11.76
C ARG A 454 41.09 -33.62 -10.41
N GLY A 455 40.27 -33.80 -9.37
CA GLY A 455 40.66 -34.51 -8.16
C GLY A 455 40.05 -33.93 -6.90
N GLU A 456 38.97 -34.55 -6.45
CA GLU A 456 38.39 -34.40 -5.11
C GLU A 456 39.46 -34.57 -4.02
N HIS A 457 39.39 -33.80 -2.93
CA HIS A 457 39.68 -34.29 -1.59
C HIS A 457 39.04 -33.39 -0.53
N ARG A 458 38.22 -34.03 0.32
CA ARG A 458 37.84 -33.54 1.65
C ARG A 458 39.09 -33.26 2.49
N ILE A 459 39.05 -32.24 3.33
CA ILE A 459 39.47 -32.26 4.75
C ILE A 459 38.93 -31.00 5.43
N ALA A 460 38.28 -31.19 6.56
CA ALA A 460 37.85 -30.16 7.49
C ALA A 460 39.02 -29.76 8.39
N ILE A 461 39.23 -28.46 8.63
CA ILE A 461 39.94 -27.95 9.81
C ILE A 461 39.27 -26.65 10.28
N HIS A 462 38.77 -26.68 11.52
CA HIS A 462 38.53 -25.53 12.40
C HIS A 462 39.78 -24.66 12.53
N CYS A 463 39.66 -23.33 12.49
CA CYS A 463 39.82 -22.52 13.70
C CYS A 463 39.57 -21.03 13.47
N ARG A 464 39.11 -20.42 14.56
CA ARG A 464 38.95 -19.00 14.82
C ARG A 464 40.25 -18.22 14.64
N SER A 465 40.10 -16.98 14.19
CA SER A 465 40.63 -15.77 14.85
C SER A 465 39.87 -14.57 14.32
#